data_AF-G2GZQ0-F1
#
_entry.id   AF-G2GZQ0-F1
#
_cell.length_a   1.000
_cell.length_b   1.000
_cell.length_c   1.000
_cell.angle_alpha   90.00
_cell.angle_beta   90.00
_cell.angle_gamma   90.00
#
_symmetry.space_group_name_H-M   'P 1'
#
loop_
_entity.id
_entity.type
_entity.pdbx_description
1 polymer ?
#
loop_
_entity_poly.entity_id
_entity_poly.type
_entity_poly.pdbx_seq_one_letter_code
_entity_poly.pdbx_strand_id
1 'polypeptide(L)' 'MTSQHNPKKEGKSERLSVLTDAEQFALYGLPDFDEAQQLEFLSLSKTELELAMSRPTLHAQVYCILQIGE' A
#
# COMPACT_ATOMS: atom_id res chain seq x y z
N MET A 1 28.13 46.83 13.13
CA MET A 1 27.71 47.23 11.77
C MET A 1 26.92 46.08 11.17
N THR A 2 25.67 46.37 10.83
CA THR A 2 24.66 45.45 10.33
C THR A 2 25.09 44.77 9.03
N SER A 3 25.18 43.45 9.00
CA SER A 3 25.18 42.70 7.74
C SER A 3 23.83 42.04 7.55
N GLN A 4 23.24 42.33 6.40
CA GLN A 4 21.84 42.16 6.07
C GLN A 4 21.43 40.69 5.95
N HIS A 5 20.27 40.37 6.52
CA HIS A 5 19.50 39.17 6.19
C HIS A 5 18.88 39.37 4.81
N ASN A 6 19.33 38.61 3.82
CA ASN A 6 18.72 38.56 2.49
C ASN A 6 17.69 37.42 2.47
N PRO A 7 16.38 37.68 2.31
CA PRO A 7 15.39 36.61 2.25
C PRO A 7 15.53 35.91 0.89
N LYS A 8 16.12 34.71 0.90
CA LYS A 8 16.13 33.82 -0.25
C LYS A 8 14.69 33.44 -0.56
N LYS A 9 14.12 34.00 -1.64
CA LYS A 9 12.86 33.54 -2.23
C LYS A 9 13.04 32.08 -2.65
N GLU A 10 12.62 31.15 -1.81
CA GLU A 10 12.46 29.75 -2.17
C GLU A 10 11.22 29.66 -3.06
N GLY A 11 11.43 29.39 -4.35
CA GLY A 11 10.35 28.99 -5.24
C GLY A 11 9.62 27.80 -4.60
N LYS A 12 8.29 27.87 -4.55
CA LYS A 12 7.43 26.79 -4.09
C LYS A 12 7.71 25.54 -4.93
N SER A 13 8.68 24.74 -4.49
CA SER A 13 8.74 23.33 -4.83
C SER A 13 7.39 22.76 -4.45
N GLU A 14 6.65 22.23 -5.41
CA GLU A 14 5.41 21.46 -5.22
C GLU A 14 5.78 20.21 -4.41
N ARG A 15 5.91 20.41 -3.10
CA ARG A 15 6.48 19.44 -2.18
C ARG A 15 5.41 18.40 -1.89
N LEU A 16 5.80 17.13 -2.08
CA LEU A 16 5.10 15.96 -1.55
C LEU A 16 4.51 16.29 -0.17
N SER A 17 3.19 16.27 -0.05
CA SER A 17 2.51 16.39 1.23
C SER A 17 2.55 15.03 1.93
N VAL A 18 2.91 15.03 3.21
CA VAL A 18 2.80 13.82 4.03
C VAL A 18 1.31 13.56 4.27
N LEU A 19 0.88 12.31 4.08
CA LEU A 19 -0.50 11.90 4.37
C LEU A 19 -0.81 12.15 5.84
N THR A 20 -2.04 12.57 6.11
CA THR A 20 -2.58 12.54 7.48
C THR A 20 -2.73 11.08 7.94
N ASP A 21 -2.78 10.87 9.25
CA ASP A 21 -2.96 9.52 9.82
C ASP A 21 -4.23 8.83 9.27
N ALA A 22 -5.31 9.60 9.06
CA ALA A 22 -6.55 9.11 8.50
C ALA A 22 -6.40 8.69 7.02
N GLU A 23 -5.69 9.47 6.21
CA GLU A 23 -5.43 9.13 4.80
C GLU A 23 -4.48 7.93 4.70
N GLN A 24 -3.47 7.86 5.56
CA GLN A 24 -2.56 6.72 5.61
C GLN A 24 -3.32 5.45 6.01
N PHE A 25 -4.23 5.52 6.98
CA PHE A 25 -5.08 4.39 7.36
C PHE A 25 -6.04 4.00 6.24
N ALA A 26 -6.68 4.96 5.59
CA ALA A 26 -7.61 4.67 4.48
C ALA A 26 -6.90 4.02 3.27
N LEU A 27 -5.64 4.34 3.03
CA LEU A 27 -4.88 3.85 1.87
C LEU A 27 -4.03 2.59 2.17
N TYR A 28 -3.53 2.46 3.39
CA TYR A 28 -2.56 1.42 3.77
C TYR A 28 -2.92 0.67 5.05
N GLY A 29 -4.06 0.99 5.66
CA GLY A 29 -4.58 0.23 6.79
C GLY A 29 -4.99 -1.18 6.38
N LEU A 30 -5.01 -2.08 7.35
CA LEU A 30 -5.56 -3.42 7.12
C LEU A 30 -7.07 -3.29 6.82
N PRO A 31 -7.60 -3.97 5.79
CA PRO A 31 -9.03 -3.99 5.55
C PRO A 31 -9.79 -4.57 6.74
N ASP A 32 -10.88 -3.92 7.13
CA ASP A 32 -11.78 -4.41 8.19
C ASP A 32 -12.78 -5.39 7.59
N PHE A 33 -12.28 -6.54 7.13
CA PHE A 33 -13.11 -7.56 6.49
C PHE A 33 -13.86 -8.40 7.52
N ASP A 34 -15.16 -8.56 7.31
CA ASP A 34 -15.93 -9.61 7.97
C ASP A 34 -15.58 -11.01 7.43
N GLU A 35 -16.11 -12.05 8.05
CA GLU A 35 -15.82 -13.44 7.66
C GLU A 35 -16.22 -13.75 6.21
N ALA A 36 -17.32 -13.15 5.72
CA ALA A 36 -17.77 -13.39 4.35
C ALA A 36 -16.82 -12.73 3.34
N GLN A 37 -16.41 -11.49 3.61
CA GLN A 37 -15.44 -10.76 2.81
C GLN A 37 -14.07 -11.43 2.80
N GLN A 38 -13.62 -12.01 3.92
CA GLN A 38 -12.37 -12.76 3.96
C GLN A 38 -12.43 -14.02 3.08
N LEU A 39 -13.55 -14.75 3.09
CA LEU A 39 -13.73 -15.93 2.25
C LEU A 39 -13.80 -15.56 0.77
N GLU A 40 -14.49 -14.46 0.45
CA GLU A 40 -14.58 -13.94 -0.92
C GLU A 40 -13.20 -13.48 -1.44
N PHE A 41 -12.45 -12.70 -0.64
CA PHE A 41 -11.09 -12.26 -0.98
C PHE A 41 -10.13 -13.42 -1.25
N LEU A 42 -10.32 -14.55 -0.56
CA LEU A 42 -9.50 -15.76 -0.72
C LEU A 42 -10.09 -16.75 -1.75
N SER A 43 -11.16 -16.38 -2.44
CA SER A 43 -11.81 -17.21 -3.46
C SER A 43 -11.06 -17.12 -4.80
N LEU A 44 -10.04 -17.96 -4.95
CA LEU A 44 -9.22 -17.98 -6.16
C LEU A 44 -9.87 -18.77 -7.30
N SER A 45 -9.80 -18.22 -8.51
CA SER A 45 -9.98 -18.97 -9.74
C SER A 45 -8.91 -20.05 -9.90
N LYS A 46 -9.18 -21.02 -10.77
CA LYS A 46 -8.21 -22.09 -11.07
C LYS A 46 -6.86 -21.53 -11.54
N THR A 47 -6.87 -20.49 -12.37
CA THR A 47 -5.67 -19.85 -12.91
C THR A 47 -4.87 -19.11 -11.84
N GLU A 48 -5.54 -18.43 -10.91
CA GLU A 48 -4.90 -17.75 -9.78
C GLU A 48 -4.29 -18.75 -8.80
N LEU A 49 -4.99 -19.86 -8.53
CA LEU A 49 -4.47 -20.92 -7.70
C LEU A 49 -3.21 -21.56 -8.32
N GLU A 50 -3.24 -21.87 -9.62
CA GLU A 50 -2.08 -22.39 -10.35
C GLU A 50 -0.89 -21.41 -10.30
N LEU A 51 -1.15 -20.11 -10.47
CA LEU A 51 -0.14 -19.07 -10.36
C LEU A 51 0.46 -19.00 -8.95
N ALA A 52 -0.37 -18.99 -7.91
CA ALA A 52 0.08 -18.97 -6.53
C ALA A 52 0.93 -20.21 -6.20
N MET A 53 0.46 -21.40 -6.56
CA MET A 53 1.14 -22.65 -6.26
C MET A 53 2.44 -22.85 -7.04
N SER A 54 2.62 -22.16 -8.17
CA SER A 54 3.90 -22.15 -8.91
C SER A 54 5.05 -21.48 -8.14
N ARG A 55 4.77 -20.75 -7.06
CA ARG A 55 5.81 -20.12 -6.24
C ARG A 55 6.59 -21.18 -5.43
N PRO A 56 7.92 -21.04 -5.30
CA PRO A 56 8.79 -22.10 -4.79
C PRO A 56 8.71 -22.33 -3.27
N THR A 57 8.14 -21.40 -2.51
CA THR A 57 8.08 -21.48 -1.04
C THR A 57 6.69 -21.14 -0.55
N LEU A 58 6.29 -21.69 0.60
CA LEU A 58 4.99 -21.39 1.21
C LEU A 58 4.79 -19.89 1.44
N HIS A 59 5.82 -19.19 1.92
CA HIS A 59 5.77 -17.74 2.09
C HIS A 59 5.48 -17.02 0.76
N ALA A 60 6.16 -17.42 -0.33
CA ALA A 60 5.93 -16.82 -1.64
C ALA A 60 4.54 -17.16 -2.19
N GLN A 61 4.02 -18.36 -1.91
CA GLN A 61 2.65 -18.76 -2.27
C GLN A 61 1.63 -17.89 -1.54
N VAL A 62 1.72 -17.79 -0.21
CA VAL A 62 0.83 -16.96 0.62
C VAL A 62 0.90 -15.49 0.21
N TYR A 63 2.11 -14.96 -0.01
CA TYR A 63 2.28 -13.59 -0.48
C TYR A 63 1.63 -13.36 -1.85
N CYS A 64 1.78 -14.30 -2.77
CA CYS A 64 1.13 -14.22 -4.08
C CYS A 64 -0.40 -14.23 -3.95
N ILE A 65 -0.97 -15.07 -3.09
CA ILE A 65 -2.42 -15.12 -2.83
C ILE A 65 -2.93 -13.76 -2.34
N LEU A 66 -2.24 -13.16 -1.36
CA LEU A 66 -2.61 -11.86 -0.81
C LEU A 66 -2.47 -10.70 -1.81
N GLN A 67 -1.63 -10.84 -2.85
CA GLN A 67 -1.46 -9.83 -3.88
C GLN A 67 -2.48 -9.90 -5.01
N ILE A 68 -3.04 -11.08 -5.27
CA ILE A 68 -3.98 -11.31 -6.38
C ILE A 68 -5.43 -11.36 -5.93
N GLY A 69 -5.69 -11.50 -4.63
CA GLY A 69 -7.04 -11.37 -4.08
C GLY A 69 -7.61 -9.98 -4.38
N GLU A 70 -8.87 -9.96 -4.83
CA GLU A 70 -9.65 -8.74 -5.09
C GLU A 70 -10.55 -8.39 -3.91
#